data_AF-A0A519UWJ4-F1
#
_entry.id   AF-A0A519UWJ4-F1
#
_cell.length_a   1.000
_cell.length_b   1.000
_cell.length_c   1.000
_cell.angle_alpha   90.00
_cell.angle_beta   90.00
_cell.angle_gamma   90.00
#
_symmetry.space_group_name_H-M   'P 1'
#
loop_
_entity.id
_entity.type
_entity.pdbx_description
1 polymer ?
#
loop_
_entity_poly.entity_id
_entity_poly.type
_entity_poly.pdbx_seq_one_letter_code
_entity_poly.pdbx_strand_id
1 'polypeptide(L)'
;MTKFKVNPIVLMLLLATLVFAGCKKAWDDHNEIDIPRLDQTLFEQISAEPTLSTFSSYLVKTGYDKLLGSSKSFTVWAPNNDALRSVDGSLVNDTEALRRFVGNHISNQSYFTNAPKPSLVIRMMNGKNTIFTKTTFEQSAIVSADVYVKNGVLHIVDAAATPKPNAWEFLQTATAASSQKDFIKGLDYMDLDTSKGVLLYKDPVTQKGVYQEGTTFKVSRNRYFQRISNISSEDSLITYIILNNAAFDAEKIKLAKYNKQIDPLKADTLTKWSVVKDLVVN
;
A
#
# COMPACT_ATOMS: atom_id res chain seq x y z
N MET A 1 39.41 -79.81 -21.05
CA MET A 1 38.64 -78.86 -20.21
C MET A 1 39.46 -78.53 -18.96
N THR A 2 40.27 -77.48 -19.01
CA THR A 2 41.12 -77.01 -17.90
C THR A 2 40.32 -76.04 -17.03
N LYS A 3 40.07 -76.42 -15.77
CA LYS A 3 39.34 -75.58 -14.79
C LYS A 3 40.27 -74.48 -14.28
N PHE A 4 40.00 -73.23 -14.63
CA PHE A 4 40.66 -72.06 -14.04
C PHE A 4 40.27 -71.96 -12.55
N LYS A 5 41.22 -72.14 -11.65
CA LYS A 5 41.05 -71.85 -10.22
C LYS A 5 41.38 -70.37 -9.98
N VAL A 6 40.36 -69.54 -9.81
CA VAL A 6 40.53 -68.15 -9.40
C VAL A 6 40.80 -68.14 -7.89
N ASN A 7 41.92 -67.55 -7.46
CA ASN A 7 42.30 -67.47 -6.05
C ASN A 7 41.32 -66.53 -5.32
N PRO A 8 40.64 -66.97 -4.24
CA PRO A 8 39.60 -66.18 -3.58
C PRO A 8 40.11 -64.82 -3.08
N ILE A 9 41.41 -64.69 -2.77
CA ILE A 9 42.04 -63.43 -2.36
C ILE A 9 42.06 -62.40 -3.50
N VAL A 10 42.29 -62.86 -4.74
CA VAL A 10 42.31 -61.99 -5.93
C VAL A 10 40.92 -61.50 -6.27
N LEU A 11 39.89 -62.35 -6.09
CA LEU A 11 38.49 -61.98 -6.28
C LEU A 11 38.03 -60.96 -5.21
N MET A 12 38.50 -61.10 -3.97
CA MET A 12 38.21 -60.15 -2.89
C MET A 12 38.88 -58.79 -3.11
N LEU A 13 40.13 -58.77 -3.61
CA LEU A 13 40.83 -57.52 -3.93
C LEU A 13 40.21 -56.79 -5.13
N LEU A 14 39.73 -57.51 -6.14
CA LEU A 14 39.05 -56.92 -7.29
C LEU A 14 37.66 -56.38 -6.93
N LEU A 15 36.97 -57.01 -5.97
CA LEU A 15 35.70 -56.52 -5.45
C LEU A 15 35.89 -55.30 -4.54
N ALA A 16 36.99 -55.25 -3.78
CA ALA A 16 37.32 -54.11 -2.91
C ALA A 16 37.69 -52.84 -3.71
N THR A 17 38.38 -52.96 -4.86
CA THR A 17 38.70 -51.79 -5.71
C THR A 17 37.48 -51.21 -6.42
N LEU A 18 36.45 -52.03 -6.69
CA LEU A 18 35.15 -51.58 -7.21
C LEU A 18 34.32 -50.80 -6.18
N VAL A 19 34.50 -51.07 -4.88
CA VAL A 19 33.80 -50.33 -3.80
C VAL A 19 34.42 -48.94 -3.57
N PHE A 20 35.73 -48.76 -3.73
CA PHE A 20 36.38 -47.45 -3.58
C PHE A 20 36.18 -46.51 -4.78
N ALA A 21 35.80 -47.02 -5.95
CA ALA A 21 35.41 -46.19 -7.09
C ALA A 21 33.95 -45.69 -7.02
N GLY A 22 33.16 -46.21 -6.07
CA GLY A 22 31.71 -46.00 -5.97
C GLY A 22 31.24 -44.78 -5.17
N CYS A 23 32.13 -43.97 -4.60
CA CYS A 23 31.74 -42.77 -3.85
C CYS A 23 32.40 -41.51 -4.38
N LYS A 24 32.11 -41.14 -5.64
CA LYS A 24 32.01 -39.71 -5.98
C LYS A 24 30.56 -39.31 -5.76
N LYS A 25 30.34 -38.35 -4.86
CA LYS A 25 29.09 -37.65 -4.54
C LYS A 25 28.45 -36.94 -5.76
N ALA A 26 28.25 -37.63 -6.87
CA ALA A 26 27.58 -37.07 -8.05
C ALA A 26 26.06 -36.91 -7.85
N TRP A 27 25.51 -37.34 -6.70
CA TRP A 27 24.10 -37.22 -6.35
C TRP A 27 23.76 -35.99 -5.49
N ASP A 28 24.75 -35.36 -4.83
CA ASP A 28 24.51 -34.14 -4.04
C ASP A 28 24.37 -32.88 -4.92
N ASP A 29 24.91 -32.88 -6.14
CA ASP A 29 24.96 -31.69 -7.02
C ASP A 29 23.70 -31.45 -7.86
N HIS A 30 22.74 -32.38 -7.92
CA HIS A 30 21.62 -32.29 -8.87
C HIS A 30 20.39 -31.51 -8.35
N ASN A 31 20.39 -31.06 -7.10
CA ASN A 31 19.25 -30.38 -6.47
C ASN A 31 19.56 -28.95 -5.98
N GLU A 32 20.80 -28.48 -6.08
CA GLU A 32 21.12 -27.10 -5.71
C GLU A 32 20.71 -26.17 -6.85
N ILE A 33 19.47 -25.67 -6.78
CA ILE A 33 19.04 -24.55 -7.62
C ILE A 33 19.75 -23.30 -7.08
N ASP A 34 21.01 -23.13 -7.46
CA ASP A 34 21.78 -21.90 -7.19
C ASP A 34 21.29 -20.82 -8.16
N ILE A 35 20.28 -20.08 -7.71
CA ILE A 35 19.85 -18.84 -8.36
C ILE A 35 20.34 -17.71 -7.44
N PRO A 36 21.48 -17.05 -7.74
CA PRO A 36 22.15 -16.13 -6.82
C PRO A 36 21.27 -15.00 -6.25
N ARG A 37 20.21 -14.61 -6.97
CA ARG A 37 19.22 -13.61 -6.52
C ARG A 37 18.33 -14.09 -5.37
N LEU A 38 18.19 -15.39 -5.13
CA LEU A 38 17.37 -15.93 -4.04
C LEU A 38 18.00 -15.67 -2.67
N ASP A 39 19.31 -15.44 -2.61
CA ASP A 39 20.01 -15.04 -1.38
C ASP A 39 20.07 -13.52 -1.19
N GLN A 40 19.68 -12.75 -2.21
CA GLN A 40 19.65 -11.30 -2.19
C GLN A 40 18.29 -10.80 -1.71
N THR A 41 18.30 -9.76 -0.89
CA THR A 41 17.10 -8.99 -0.53
C THR A 41 16.58 -8.19 -1.73
N LEU A 42 15.34 -7.73 -1.64
CA LEU A 42 14.74 -6.83 -2.63
C LEU A 42 15.61 -5.60 -2.88
N PHE A 43 16.16 -4.98 -1.83
CA PHE A 43 17.00 -3.81 -1.99
C PHE A 43 18.32 -4.13 -2.72
N GLU A 44 18.96 -5.26 -2.39
CA GLU A 44 20.19 -5.71 -3.06
C GLU A 44 19.93 -6.01 -4.54
N GLN A 45 18.86 -6.75 -4.86
CA GLN A 45 18.48 -7.05 -6.24
C GLN A 45 18.16 -5.77 -7.04
N ILE A 46 17.43 -4.82 -6.46
CA ILE A 46 17.11 -3.54 -7.12
C ILE A 46 18.37 -2.70 -7.33
N SER A 47 19.29 -2.73 -6.37
CA SER A 47 20.55 -1.97 -6.43
C SER A 47 21.56 -2.56 -7.41
N ALA A 48 21.53 -3.87 -7.62
CA ALA A 48 22.39 -4.56 -8.59
C ALA A 48 21.93 -4.36 -10.04
N GLU A 49 20.65 -4.00 -10.26
CA GLU A 49 20.05 -3.86 -11.59
C GLU A 49 20.27 -2.44 -12.16
N PRO A 50 21.08 -2.26 -13.23
CA PRO A 50 21.40 -0.94 -13.76
C PRO A 50 20.17 -0.16 -14.23
N THR A 51 19.16 -0.87 -14.74
CA THR A 51 17.89 -0.29 -15.22
C THR A 51 17.00 0.25 -14.10
N LEU A 52 17.30 -0.06 -12.83
CA LEU A 52 16.58 0.39 -11.64
C LEU A 52 17.39 1.36 -10.76
N SER A 53 18.58 1.77 -11.20
CA SER A 53 19.49 2.62 -10.42
C SER A 53 18.87 3.93 -9.92
N THR A 54 17.99 4.56 -10.71
CA THR A 54 17.27 5.77 -10.27
C THR A 54 16.29 5.45 -9.14
N PHE A 55 15.52 4.36 -9.27
CA PHE A 55 14.59 3.92 -8.22
C PHE A 55 15.33 3.50 -6.94
N SER A 56 16.48 2.82 -7.06
CA SER A 56 17.37 2.50 -5.94
C SER A 56 17.77 3.76 -5.16
N SER A 57 18.16 4.83 -5.88
CA SER A 57 18.50 6.11 -5.23
C SER A 57 17.33 6.71 -4.44
N TYR A 58 16.09 6.55 -4.92
CA TYR A 58 14.90 7.03 -4.23
C TYR A 58 14.58 6.19 -2.99
N LEU A 59 14.80 4.87 -3.04
CA LEU A 59 14.67 3.99 -1.87
C LEU A 59 15.59 4.45 -0.73
N VAL A 60 16.86 4.74 -1.05
CA VAL A 60 17.84 5.25 -0.07
C VAL A 60 17.42 6.62 0.46
N LYS A 61 17.05 7.56 -0.42
CA LYS A 61 16.66 8.92 -0.03
C LYS A 61 15.44 8.94 0.90
N THR A 62 14.53 7.99 0.74
CA THR A 62 13.28 7.90 1.52
C THR A 62 13.38 6.98 2.75
N GLY A 63 14.49 6.26 2.90
CA GLY A 63 14.74 5.28 3.96
C GLY A 63 14.04 3.94 3.77
N TYR A 64 13.47 3.66 2.60
CA TYR A 64 12.83 2.37 2.29
C TYR A 64 13.85 1.27 1.95
N ASP A 65 15.09 1.63 1.64
CA ASP A 65 16.23 0.71 1.55
C ASP A 65 16.34 -0.18 2.80
N LYS A 66 16.27 0.42 3.99
CA LYS A 66 16.33 -0.31 5.27
C LYS A 66 15.14 -1.22 5.49
N LEU A 67 13.96 -0.80 5.03
CA LEU A 67 12.74 -1.60 5.11
C LEU A 67 12.85 -2.84 4.20
N LEU A 68 13.28 -2.63 2.96
CA LEU A 68 13.45 -3.69 1.96
C LEU A 68 14.67 -4.57 2.21
N GLY A 69 15.59 -4.18 3.10
CA GLY A 69 16.65 -5.03 3.63
C GLY A 69 16.25 -5.84 4.87
N SER A 70 15.03 -5.67 5.39
CA SER A 70 14.57 -6.40 6.58
C SER A 70 14.12 -7.85 6.26
N SER A 71 13.90 -8.66 7.29
CA SER A 71 13.45 -10.06 7.15
C SER A 71 11.97 -10.22 6.78
N LYS A 72 11.22 -9.13 6.61
CA LYS A 72 9.81 -9.16 6.22
C LYS A 72 9.65 -9.40 4.72
N SER A 73 8.52 -9.98 4.34
CA SER A 73 8.18 -10.23 2.94
C SER A 73 7.46 -9.03 2.31
N PHE A 74 7.92 -8.58 1.14
CA PHE A 74 7.34 -7.46 0.40
C PHE A 74 7.12 -7.78 -1.08
N THR A 75 6.38 -6.91 -1.75
CA THR A 75 6.35 -6.83 -3.22
C THR A 75 6.75 -5.42 -3.62
N VAL A 76 7.60 -5.32 -4.64
CA VAL A 76 8.02 -4.04 -5.20
C VAL A 76 7.65 -4.01 -6.69
N TRP A 77 6.91 -3.00 -7.11
CA TRP A 77 6.72 -2.67 -8.51
C TRP A 77 7.69 -1.54 -8.86
N ALA A 78 8.91 -1.88 -9.26
CA ALA A 78 9.96 -0.91 -9.51
C ALA A 78 9.80 -0.29 -10.91
N PRO A 79 9.58 1.02 -11.03
CA PRO A 79 9.65 1.70 -12.32
C PRO A 79 11.10 1.71 -12.80
N ASN A 80 11.32 1.35 -14.06
CA ASN A 80 12.64 1.45 -14.66
C ASN A 80 13.09 2.91 -14.83
N ASN A 81 14.36 3.12 -15.16
CA ASN A 81 14.92 4.47 -15.31
C ASN A 81 14.17 5.32 -16.36
N ASP A 82 13.68 4.69 -17.43
CA ASP A 82 12.93 5.40 -18.48
C ASP A 82 11.56 5.84 -17.98
N ALA A 83 10.87 5.00 -17.22
CA ALA A 83 9.61 5.27 -16.54
C ALA A 83 9.72 6.44 -15.56
N LEU A 84 10.88 6.61 -14.94
CA LEU A 84 11.13 7.69 -13.98
C LEU A 84 11.48 9.03 -14.65
N ARG A 85 11.78 9.08 -15.95
CA ARG A 85 12.05 10.35 -16.66
C ARG A 85 10.83 11.27 -16.71
N SER A 86 9.62 10.71 -16.67
CA SER A 86 8.38 11.47 -16.66
C SER A 86 7.97 11.97 -15.26
N VAL A 87 8.75 11.63 -14.22
CA VAL A 87 8.48 12.08 -12.86
C VAL A 87 8.92 13.53 -12.70
N ASP A 88 8.04 14.36 -12.16
CA ASP A 88 8.34 15.78 -11.89
C ASP A 88 9.51 15.92 -10.91
N GLY A 89 10.49 16.75 -11.25
CA GLY A 89 11.63 17.06 -10.37
C GLY A 89 11.21 17.70 -9.04
N SER A 90 10.05 18.36 -8.98
CA SER A 90 9.49 18.89 -7.73
C SER A 90 9.21 17.77 -6.71
N LEU A 91 8.73 16.61 -7.20
CA LEU A 91 8.48 15.42 -6.38
C LEU A 91 9.76 14.88 -5.77
N VAL A 92 10.86 14.89 -6.54
CA VAL A 92 12.15 14.37 -6.11
C VAL A 92 12.78 15.26 -5.03
N ASN A 93 12.51 16.56 -5.06
CA ASN A 93 13.05 17.54 -4.12
C ASN A 93 12.28 17.60 -2.78
N ASP A 94 11.00 17.23 -2.78
CA ASP A 94 10.21 17.07 -1.57
C ASP A 94 10.36 15.65 -1.00
N THR A 95 11.11 15.52 0.10
CA THR A 95 11.35 14.23 0.75
C THR A 95 10.06 13.51 1.18
N GLU A 96 9.05 14.25 1.64
CA GLU A 96 7.80 13.66 2.10
C GLU A 96 6.95 13.18 0.91
N ALA A 97 6.87 14.00 -0.15
CA ALA A 97 6.20 13.62 -1.37
C ALA A 97 6.89 12.45 -2.07
N LEU A 98 8.22 12.44 -2.15
CA LEU A 98 9.00 11.32 -2.66
C LEU A 98 8.75 10.05 -1.84
N ARG A 99 8.70 10.16 -0.50
CA ARG A 99 8.39 9.02 0.37
C ARG A 99 6.98 8.47 0.13
N ARG A 100 5.98 9.32 -0.11
CA ARG A 100 4.63 8.88 -0.50
C ARG A 100 4.63 8.20 -1.86
N PHE A 101 5.40 8.72 -2.81
CA PHE A 101 5.53 8.16 -4.15
C PHE A 101 6.22 6.79 -4.15
N VAL A 102 7.38 6.66 -3.52
CA VAL A 102 8.11 5.39 -3.41
C VAL A 102 7.27 4.37 -2.62
N GLY A 103 6.61 4.81 -1.55
CA GLY A 103 5.69 3.96 -0.80
C GLY A 103 4.48 3.45 -1.61
N ASN A 104 4.14 4.11 -2.72
CA ASN A 104 3.09 3.66 -3.65
C ASN A 104 3.52 2.48 -4.52
N HIS A 105 4.80 2.11 -4.50
CA HIS A 105 5.38 1.04 -5.31
C HIS A 105 5.81 -0.16 -4.44
N ILE A 106 5.53 -0.11 -3.14
CA ILE A 106 5.91 -1.13 -2.16
C ILE A 106 4.65 -1.59 -1.44
N SER A 107 4.39 -2.89 -1.40
CA SER A 107 3.36 -3.48 -0.54
C SER A 107 3.96 -4.45 0.45
N ASN A 108 3.24 -4.67 1.55
CA ASN A 108 3.49 -5.82 2.42
C ASN A 108 3.03 -7.10 1.70
N GLN A 109 3.64 -8.24 2.02
CA GLN A 109 3.37 -9.56 1.42
C GLN A 109 3.92 -9.70 -0.01
N SER A 110 4.03 -10.96 -0.45
CA SER A 110 4.46 -11.34 -1.80
C SER A 110 3.24 -11.55 -2.70
N TYR A 111 3.12 -10.75 -3.76
CA TYR A 111 2.08 -10.86 -4.78
C TYR A 111 2.71 -11.23 -6.12
N PHE A 112 2.26 -12.34 -6.67
CA PHE A 112 2.67 -12.86 -7.97
C PHE A 112 1.60 -12.60 -9.03
N THR A 113 1.96 -12.60 -10.31
CA THR A 113 1.01 -12.34 -11.42
C THR A 113 -0.09 -13.39 -11.55
N ASN A 114 0.03 -14.54 -10.88
CA ASN A 114 -1.01 -15.56 -10.83
C ASN A 114 -2.13 -15.28 -9.79
N ALA A 115 -1.91 -14.34 -8.85
CA ALA A 115 -2.85 -14.04 -7.77
C ALA A 115 -4.10 -13.27 -8.26
N PRO A 116 -4.00 -12.24 -9.14
CA PRO A 116 -5.16 -11.49 -9.60
C PRO A 116 -6.14 -12.33 -10.44
N LYS A 117 -7.45 -12.19 -10.15
CA LYS A 117 -8.54 -12.87 -10.87
C LYS A 117 -9.83 -12.00 -10.87
N PRO A 118 -10.05 -11.11 -11.87
CA PRO A 118 -9.15 -10.63 -12.92
C PRO A 118 -8.15 -9.56 -12.43
N SER A 119 -8.46 -8.90 -11.31
CA SER A 119 -7.62 -7.88 -10.67
C SER A 119 -7.60 -8.10 -9.15
N LEU A 120 -6.67 -7.45 -8.47
CA LEU A 120 -6.53 -7.45 -7.02
C LEU A 120 -6.31 -6.01 -6.55
N VAL A 121 -7.01 -5.62 -5.48
CA VAL A 121 -6.75 -4.34 -4.80
C VAL A 121 -5.73 -4.56 -3.71
N ILE A 122 -4.62 -3.84 -3.76
CA ILE A 122 -3.48 -3.98 -2.86
C ILE A 122 -3.30 -2.68 -2.07
N ARG A 123 -3.18 -2.82 -0.75
CA ARG A 123 -2.80 -1.71 0.14
C ARG A 123 -1.29 -1.51 0.06
N MET A 124 -0.89 -0.32 -0.38
CA MET A 124 0.49 0.11 -0.53
C MET A 124 1.04 0.69 0.78
N MET A 125 2.37 0.81 0.86
CA MET A 125 3.08 1.30 2.05
C MET A 125 2.76 2.76 2.39
N ASN A 126 2.38 3.56 1.40
CA ASN A 126 1.89 4.93 1.60
C ASN A 126 0.44 5.00 2.10
N GLY A 127 -0.24 3.86 2.29
CA GLY A 127 -1.62 3.78 2.74
C GLY A 127 -2.67 3.83 1.62
N LYS A 128 -2.27 4.07 0.37
CA LYS A 128 -3.17 4.06 -0.79
C LYS A 128 -3.49 2.65 -1.25
N ASN A 129 -4.62 2.48 -1.89
CA ASN A 129 -4.94 1.27 -2.61
C ASN A 129 -4.56 1.41 -4.08
N THR A 130 -4.00 0.35 -4.64
CA THR A 130 -3.74 0.23 -6.08
C THR A 130 -4.32 -1.06 -6.63
N ILE A 131 -4.61 -1.05 -7.93
CA ILE A 131 -5.11 -2.19 -8.68
C ILE A 131 -3.91 -2.89 -9.34
N PHE A 132 -3.75 -4.16 -9.01
CA PHE A 132 -2.77 -5.05 -9.63
C PHE A 132 -3.50 -6.10 -10.48
N THR A 133 -3.03 -6.29 -11.70
CA THR A 133 -3.52 -7.33 -12.62
C THR A 133 -2.36 -8.23 -13.02
N LYS A 134 -2.62 -9.24 -13.84
CA LYS A 134 -1.57 -10.14 -14.34
C LYS A 134 -0.52 -9.41 -15.18
N THR A 135 -0.89 -8.31 -15.82
CA THR A 135 -0.07 -7.62 -16.83
C THR A 135 0.22 -6.17 -16.47
N THR A 136 -0.53 -5.59 -15.54
CA THR A 136 -0.43 -4.17 -15.19
C THR A 136 -0.40 -3.95 -13.68
N PHE A 137 0.30 -2.89 -13.30
CA PHE A 137 0.19 -2.24 -12.01
C PHE A 137 -0.40 -0.86 -12.24
N GLU A 138 -1.64 -0.63 -11.79
CA GLU A 138 -2.46 0.51 -12.22
C GLU A 138 -2.54 0.60 -13.76
N GLN A 139 -1.94 1.64 -14.33
CA GLN A 139 -1.87 1.92 -15.76
C GLN A 139 -0.48 1.59 -16.33
N SER A 140 0.47 1.18 -15.49
CA SER A 140 1.82 0.79 -15.88
C SER A 140 1.84 -0.68 -16.29
N ALA A 141 2.46 -0.99 -17.44
CA ALA A 141 2.65 -2.38 -17.86
C ALA A 141 3.82 -3.00 -17.10
N ILE A 142 3.69 -4.28 -16.79
CA ILE A 142 4.76 -5.07 -16.16
C ILE A 142 5.68 -5.57 -17.28
N VAL A 143 6.92 -5.10 -17.29
CA VAL A 143 7.95 -5.44 -18.27
C VAL A 143 8.66 -6.74 -17.88
N SER A 144 8.93 -6.90 -16.59
CA SER A 144 9.50 -8.12 -16.02
C SER A 144 8.74 -8.47 -14.76
N ALA A 145 8.19 -9.67 -14.71
CA ALA A 145 7.30 -10.10 -13.65
C ALA A 145 7.90 -11.22 -12.81
N ASP A 146 7.42 -11.37 -11.58
CA ASP A 146 7.67 -12.50 -10.70
C ASP A 146 9.17 -12.78 -10.48
N VAL A 147 9.98 -11.73 -10.29
CA VAL A 147 11.39 -11.89 -9.93
C VAL A 147 11.48 -12.25 -8.45
N TYR A 148 11.78 -13.52 -8.19
CA TYR A 148 11.93 -14.07 -6.84
C TYR A 148 13.25 -13.61 -6.20
N VAL A 149 13.14 -13.19 -4.95
CA VAL A 149 14.27 -12.79 -4.10
C VAL A 149 14.03 -13.25 -2.66
N LYS A 150 15.06 -13.14 -1.81
CA LYS A 150 15.06 -13.66 -0.43
C LYS A 150 13.87 -13.26 0.41
N ASN A 151 13.45 -11.99 0.30
CA ASN A 151 12.42 -11.39 1.15
C ASN A 151 11.25 -10.82 0.34
N GLY A 152 10.94 -11.40 -0.83
CA GLY A 152 9.77 -10.98 -1.57
C GLY A 152 9.80 -11.21 -3.07
N VAL A 153 9.09 -10.33 -3.78
CA VAL A 153 8.92 -10.37 -5.23
C VAL A 153 9.15 -8.99 -5.82
N LEU A 154 9.93 -8.95 -6.90
CA LEU A 154 10.14 -7.75 -7.70
C LEU A 154 9.39 -7.88 -9.03
N HIS A 155 8.65 -6.84 -9.37
CA HIS A 155 8.09 -6.60 -10.70
C HIS A 155 8.70 -5.31 -11.23
N ILE A 156 9.14 -5.30 -12.49
CA ILE A 156 9.64 -4.09 -13.16
C ILE A 156 8.52 -3.54 -14.04
N VAL A 157 8.25 -2.25 -13.94
CA VAL A 157 7.18 -1.57 -14.70
C VAL A 157 7.73 -0.47 -15.60
N ASP A 158 7.00 -0.17 -16.68
CA ASP A 158 7.38 0.80 -17.71
C ASP A 158 6.91 2.24 -17.45
N ALA A 159 6.10 2.45 -16.41
CA ALA A 159 5.61 3.77 -16.03
C ALA A 159 5.59 3.95 -14.51
N ALA A 160 5.88 5.17 -14.06
CA ALA A 160 5.84 5.56 -12.66
C ALA A 160 4.39 5.78 -12.17
N ALA A 161 3.91 4.92 -11.27
CA ALA A 161 2.55 5.02 -10.75
C ALA A 161 2.46 6.04 -9.61
N THR A 162 1.93 7.23 -9.90
CA THR A 162 1.73 8.26 -8.88
C THR A 162 0.57 7.92 -7.94
N PRO A 163 0.67 8.26 -6.64
CA PRO A 163 -0.44 8.08 -5.70
C PRO A 163 -1.67 8.87 -6.17
N LYS A 164 -2.81 8.20 -6.33
CA LYS A 164 -4.08 8.85 -6.64
C LYS A 164 -4.71 9.43 -5.36
N PRO A 165 -5.29 10.64 -5.42
CA PRO A 165 -5.98 11.20 -4.27
C PRO A 165 -7.27 10.43 -3.99
N ASN A 166 -7.63 10.28 -2.71
CA ASN A 166 -8.99 9.85 -2.36
C ASN A 166 -10.00 10.98 -2.56
N ALA A 167 -11.29 10.67 -2.38
CA ALA A 167 -12.37 11.63 -2.54
C ALA A 167 -12.19 12.89 -1.69
N TRP A 168 -11.71 12.77 -0.44
CA TRP A 168 -11.45 13.92 0.42
C TRP A 168 -10.26 14.76 -0.06
N GLU A 169 -9.12 14.14 -0.37
CA GLU A 169 -7.93 14.82 -0.89
C GLU A 169 -8.23 15.52 -2.22
N PHE A 170 -9.00 14.88 -3.10
CA PHE A 170 -9.43 15.48 -4.35
C PHE A 170 -10.39 16.65 -4.12
N LEU A 171 -11.34 16.53 -3.19
CA LEU A 171 -12.22 17.65 -2.82
C LEU A 171 -11.43 18.85 -2.25
N GLN A 172 -10.33 18.61 -1.53
CA GLN A 172 -9.50 19.68 -0.99
C GLN A 172 -8.82 20.51 -2.09
N THR A 173 -8.47 19.90 -3.22
CA THR A 173 -7.85 20.57 -4.38
C THR A 173 -8.88 21.13 -5.37
N ALA A 174 -10.13 20.68 -5.31
CA ALA A 174 -11.22 21.13 -6.18
C ALA A 174 -11.67 22.56 -5.89
N THR A 175 -11.07 23.54 -6.58
CA THR A 175 -11.40 24.98 -6.44
C THR A 175 -12.84 25.31 -6.82
N ALA A 176 -13.40 24.60 -7.80
CA ALA A 176 -14.78 24.79 -8.26
C ALA A 176 -15.84 24.36 -7.23
N ALA A 177 -15.45 23.62 -6.18
CA ALA A 177 -16.34 23.05 -5.16
C ALA A 177 -16.02 23.60 -3.75
N SER A 178 -15.49 24.83 -3.66
CA SER A 178 -15.08 25.43 -2.39
C SER A 178 -16.21 25.48 -1.36
N SER A 179 -17.45 25.77 -1.75
CA SER A 179 -18.59 25.83 -0.83
C SER A 179 -18.89 24.48 -0.16
N GLN A 180 -18.86 23.39 -0.94
CA GLN A 180 -19.04 22.02 -0.42
C GLN A 180 -17.87 21.64 0.48
N LYS A 181 -16.64 21.87 0.02
CA LYS A 181 -15.41 21.60 0.76
C LYS A 181 -15.38 22.33 2.10
N ASP A 182 -15.61 23.64 2.10
CA ASP A 182 -15.54 24.49 3.29
C ASP A 182 -16.62 24.11 4.29
N PHE A 183 -17.81 23.73 3.82
CA PHE A 183 -18.85 23.20 4.69
C PHE A 183 -18.42 21.90 5.38
N ILE A 184 -17.93 20.91 4.62
CA ILE A 184 -17.50 19.63 5.19
C ILE A 184 -16.32 19.84 6.15
N LYS A 185 -15.34 20.67 5.78
CA LYS A 185 -14.22 21.01 6.65
C LYS A 185 -14.68 21.71 7.94
N GLY A 186 -15.69 22.57 7.86
CA GLY A 186 -16.29 23.22 9.03
C GLY A 186 -16.99 22.27 10.01
N LEU A 187 -17.16 20.99 9.64
CA LEU A 187 -17.69 19.94 10.53
C LEU A 187 -16.60 19.22 11.33
N ASP A 188 -15.34 19.64 11.20
CA ASP A 188 -14.25 19.22 12.06
C ASP A 188 -14.50 19.69 13.50
N TYR A 189 -14.27 18.80 14.46
CA TYR A 189 -14.35 19.08 15.88
C TYR A 189 -13.29 18.27 16.63
N MET A 190 -12.85 18.83 17.75
CA MET A 190 -11.93 18.12 18.65
C MET A 190 -12.72 17.16 19.53
N ASP A 191 -12.31 15.90 19.50
CA ASP A 191 -12.82 14.84 20.34
C ASP A 191 -11.71 14.30 21.25
N LEU A 192 -12.09 13.58 22.30
CA LEU A 192 -11.16 12.90 23.19
C LEU A 192 -11.13 11.41 22.81
N ASP A 193 -9.97 10.94 22.37
CA ASP A 193 -9.73 9.51 22.22
C ASP A 193 -9.49 8.89 23.60
N THR A 194 -10.40 8.01 23.97
CA THR A 194 -10.45 7.32 25.25
C THR A 194 -9.95 5.88 25.17
N SER A 195 -9.53 5.39 23.99
CA SER A 195 -9.10 4.00 23.78
C SER A 195 -7.93 3.56 24.67
N LYS A 196 -7.04 4.50 25.02
CA LYS A 196 -5.92 4.30 25.95
C LYS A 196 -6.12 4.98 27.31
N GLY A 197 -7.29 5.58 27.53
CA GLY A 197 -7.61 6.32 28.73
C GLY A 197 -7.87 5.40 29.91
N VAL A 198 -7.31 5.73 31.07
CA VAL A 198 -7.65 5.06 32.33
C VAL A 198 -8.92 5.71 32.88
N LEU A 199 -10.03 4.95 32.90
CA LEU A 199 -11.33 5.43 33.41
C LEU A 199 -11.27 5.56 34.94
N LEU A 200 -11.51 6.75 35.46
CA LEU A 200 -11.57 7.00 36.91
C LEU A 200 -12.97 6.71 37.45
N TYR A 201 -13.97 7.37 36.88
CA TYR A 201 -15.38 7.20 37.25
C TYR A 201 -16.28 7.60 36.09
N LYS A 202 -17.57 7.25 36.16
CA LYS A 202 -18.58 7.79 35.24
C LYS A 202 -19.31 8.93 35.92
N ASP A 203 -19.41 10.06 35.25
CA ASP A 203 -20.20 11.20 35.72
C ASP A 203 -21.67 10.74 35.89
N PRO A 204 -22.26 10.89 37.09
CA PRO A 204 -23.60 10.41 37.38
C PRO A 204 -24.69 11.12 36.55
N VAL A 205 -24.44 12.35 36.09
CA VAL A 205 -25.39 13.16 35.32
C VAL A 205 -25.27 12.88 33.82
N THR A 206 -24.04 12.97 33.29
CA THR A 206 -23.83 12.84 31.83
C THR A 206 -23.61 11.39 31.38
N GLN A 207 -23.40 10.46 32.32
CA GLN A 207 -23.01 9.06 32.09
C GLN A 207 -21.71 8.90 31.28
N LYS A 208 -20.97 9.99 31.07
CA LYS A 208 -19.69 9.98 30.36
C LYS A 208 -18.57 9.54 31.30
N GLY A 209 -17.62 8.78 30.76
CA GLY A 209 -16.42 8.41 31.49
C GLY A 209 -15.53 9.63 31.72
N VAL A 210 -15.11 9.82 32.97
CA VAL A 210 -14.07 10.77 33.37
C VAL A 210 -12.77 10.00 33.47
N TYR A 211 -11.76 10.42 32.71
CA TYR A 211 -10.49 9.71 32.56
C TYR A 211 -9.36 10.44 33.26
N GLN A 212 -8.33 9.71 33.64
CA GLN A 212 -7.13 10.28 34.25
C GLN A 212 -6.44 11.26 33.29
N GLU A 213 -6.05 12.43 33.80
CA GLU A 213 -5.32 13.43 33.01
C GLU A 213 -4.04 12.84 32.41
N GLY A 214 -3.76 13.18 31.15
CA GLY A 214 -2.60 12.65 30.41
C GLY A 214 -2.77 11.24 29.85
N THR A 215 -3.87 10.53 30.14
CA THR A 215 -4.15 9.19 29.57
C THR A 215 -5.05 9.23 28.34
N THR A 216 -5.70 10.37 28.07
CA THR A 216 -6.53 10.60 26.89
C THR A 216 -5.86 11.57 25.93
N PHE A 217 -6.15 11.41 24.64
CA PHE A 217 -5.52 12.19 23.58
C PHE A 217 -6.59 12.97 22.83
N LYS A 218 -6.32 14.26 22.56
CA LYS A 218 -7.21 15.05 21.71
C LYS A 218 -7.01 14.62 20.25
N VAL A 219 -8.09 14.24 19.58
CA VAL A 219 -8.10 13.85 18.17
C VAL A 219 -9.07 14.73 17.39
N SER A 220 -8.65 15.23 16.23
CA SER A 220 -9.56 15.92 15.32
C SER A 220 -10.43 14.89 14.62
N ARG A 221 -11.75 15.09 14.62
CA ARG A 221 -12.69 14.23 13.90
C ARG A 221 -13.67 15.08 13.11
N ASN A 222 -14.21 14.53 12.03
CA ASN A 222 -15.22 15.19 11.23
C ASN A 222 -16.59 14.54 11.43
N ARG A 223 -17.64 15.33 11.67
CA ARG A 223 -19.01 14.80 11.87
C ARG A 223 -19.57 14.12 10.63
N TYR A 224 -19.19 14.59 9.43
CA TYR A 224 -19.60 13.97 8.17
C TYR A 224 -19.00 12.57 8.05
N PHE A 225 -17.69 12.41 8.32
CA PHE A 225 -17.00 11.12 8.23
C PHE A 225 -17.53 10.08 9.21
N GLN A 226 -18.03 10.50 10.37
CA GLN A 226 -18.59 9.57 11.36
C GLN A 226 -20.03 9.17 11.10
N ARG A 227 -20.84 10.08 10.54
CA ARG A 227 -22.30 9.88 10.45
C ARG A 227 -22.75 9.42 9.07
N ILE A 228 -22.03 9.81 8.01
CA ILE A 228 -22.41 9.54 6.62
C ILE A 228 -21.45 8.52 6.03
N SER A 229 -20.25 8.95 5.66
CA SER A 229 -19.22 8.08 5.12
C SER A 229 -17.86 8.75 5.23
N ASN A 230 -16.85 7.97 5.59
CA ASN A 230 -15.49 8.47 5.73
C ASN A 230 -14.78 8.54 4.38
N ILE A 231 -15.05 9.61 3.64
CA ILE A 231 -14.49 9.84 2.29
C ILE A 231 -12.98 10.13 2.28
N SER A 232 -12.33 10.21 3.45
CA SER A 232 -10.86 10.29 3.56
C SER A 232 -10.21 8.93 3.80
N SER A 233 -10.99 7.86 3.98
CA SER A 233 -10.46 6.50 4.15
C SER A 233 -10.36 5.77 2.81
N GLU A 234 -9.35 4.92 2.71
CA GLU A 234 -9.13 3.97 1.59
C GLU A 234 -9.74 2.59 1.90
N ASP A 235 -10.47 2.43 3.01
CA ASP A 235 -10.97 1.13 3.46
C ASP A 235 -12.28 0.71 2.77
N SER A 236 -12.90 1.59 2.00
CA SER A 236 -14.16 1.32 1.31
C SER A 236 -14.15 1.91 -0.10
N LEU A 237 -14.67 1.14 -1.05
CA LEU A 237 -14.92 1.63 -2.40
C LEU A 237 -16.19 2.46 -2.37
N ILE A 238 -16.09 3.73 -2.78
CA ILE A 238 -17.21 4.66 -2.81
C ILE A 238 -17.20 5.47 -4.09
N THR A 239 -18.38 5.92 -4.53
CA THR A 239 -18.50 6.99 -5.51
C THR A 239 -18.95 8.25 -4.78
N TYR A 240 -18.14 9.31 -4.87
CA TYR A 240 -18.44 10.59 -4.25
C TYR A 240 -18.74 11.65 -5.29
N ILE A 241 -19.90 12.31 -5.16
CA ILE A 241 -20.38 13.33 -6.06
C ILE A 241 -19.88 14.70 -5.57
N ILE A 242 -19.13 15.39 -6.42
CA ILE A 242 -18.64 16.73 -6.15
C ILE A 242 -19.48 17.72 -6.96
N LEU A 243 -20.13 18.63 -6.24
CA LEU A 243 -20.91 19.71 -6.82
C LEU A 243 -20.00 20.93 -6.97
N ASN A 244 -20.04 21.55 -8.14
CA ASN A 244 -19.49 22.89 -8.25
C ASN A 244 -20.34 23.88 -7.42
N ASN A 245 -19.79 25.06 -7.13
CA ASN A 245 -20.44 26.04 -6.26
C ASN A 245 -21.85 26.43 -6.73
N ALA A 246 -22.04 26.60 -8.05
CA ALA A 246 -23.35 26.93 -8.63
C ALA A 246 -24.40 25.82 -8.40
N ALA A 247 -24.01 24.55 -8.60
CA ALA A 247 -24.86 23.40 -8.34
C ALA A 247 -25.16 23.24 -6.85
N PHE A 248 -24.15 23.44 -5.99
CA PHE A 248 -24.31 23.39 -4.54
C PHE A 248 -25.31 24.45 -4.05
N ASP A 249 -25.20 25.69 -4.54
CA ASP A 249 -26.13 26.76 -4.18
C ASP A 249 -27.53 26.52 -4.74
N ALA A 250 -27.66 25.98 -5.95
CA ALA A 250 -28.95 25.60 -6.52
C ALA A 250 -29.66 24.53 -5.67
N GLU A 251 -28.94 23.48 -5.24
CA GLU A 251 -29.50 22.45 -4.36
C GLU A 251 -29.85 23.01 -2.97
N LYS A 252 -29.02 23.91 -2.43
CA LYS A 252 -29.31 24.61 -1.17
C LYS A 252 -30.62 25.38 -1.26
N ILE A 253 -30.87 26.11 -2.35
CA ILE A 253 -32.12 26.86 -2.56
C ILE A 253 -33.33 25.92 -2.63
N LYS A 254 -33.21 24.80 -3.36
CA LYS A 254 -34.29 23.80 -3.47
C LYS A 254 -34.65 23.19 -2.12
N LEU A 255 -33.66 22.91 -1.27
CA LEU A 255 -33.84 22.25 0.02
C LEU A 255 -34.18 23.21 1.17
N ALA A 256 -33.88 24.51 1.05
CA ALA A 256 -34.13 25.50 2.08
C ALA A 256 -35.60 25.54 2.54
N LYS A 257 -36.56 25.30 1.63
CA LYS A 257 -38.00 25.28 1.95
C LYS A 257 -38.40 24.16 2.94
N TYR A 258 -37.62 23.08 3.02
CA TYR A 258 -37.87 21.95 3.91
C TYR A 258 -37.14 22.06 5.26
N ASN A 259 -36.12 22.91 5.35
CA ASN A 259 -35.23 23.03 6.50
C ASN A 259 -35.44 24.34 7.28
N LYS A 260 -36.71 24.66 7.57
CA LYS A 260 -37.07 25.89 8.30
C LYS A 260 -36.66 25.75 9.77
N GLN A 261 -35.93 26.75 10.28
CA GLN A 261 -35.57 26.90 11.70
C GLN A 261 -35.77 28.36 12.11
N ILE A 262 -36.00 28.60 13.40
CA ILE A 262 -36.12 29.97 13.96
C ILE A 262 -34.77 30.70 13.82
N ASP A 263 -33.68 30.00 14.08
CA ASP A 263 -32.32 30.51 13.94
C ASP A 263 -31.83 30.33 12.48
N PRO A 264 -31.54 31.43 11.76
CA PRO A 264 -31.09 31.37 10.36
C PRO A 264 -29.81 30.56 10.16
N LEU A 265 -28.88 30.58 11.13
CA LEU A 265 -27.61 29.85 11.03
C LEU A 265 -27.83 28.34 11.15
N LYS A 266 -28.77 27.93 12.01
CA LYS A 266 -29.18 26.52 12.12
C LYS A 266 -29.93 26.06 10.87
N ALA A 267 -30.80 26.91 10.29
CA ALA A 267 -31.47 26.62 9.03
C ALA A 267 -30.46 26.40 7.89
N ASP A 268 -29.46 27.29 7.75
CA ASP A 268 -28.43 27.19 6.72
C ASP A 268 -27.56 25.93 6.90
N THR A 269 -27.10 25.66 8.14
CA THR A 269 -26.29 24.47 8.45
C THR A 269 -27.05 23.18 8.15
N LEU A 270 -28.33 23.11 8.53
CA LEU A 270 -29.19 21.96 8.26
C LEU A 270 -29.43 21.76 6.76
N THR A 271 -29.60 22.87 6.02
CA THR A 271 -29.77 22.83 4.57
C THR A 271 -28.51 22.32 3.88
N LYS A 272 -27.34 22.86 4.22
CA LYS A 272 -26.05 22.38 3.68
C LYS A 272 -25.78 20.92 4.04
N TRP A 273 -26.11 20.51 5.27
CA TRP A 273 -26.04 19.11 5.69
C TRP A 273 -26.92 18.21 4.81
N SER A 274 -28.14 18.66 4.52
CA SER A 274 -29.08 17.92 3.67
C SER A 274 -28.59 17.78 2.23
N VAL A 275 -27.84 18.76 1.71
CA VAL A 275 -27.20 18.66 0.39
C VAL A 275 -26.09 17.61 0.41
N VAL A 276 -25.17 17.67 1.37
CA VAL A 276 -23.95 16.83 1.32
C VAL A 276 -24.17 15.39 1.73
N LYS A 277 -25.15 15.10 2.60
CA LYS A 277 -25.35 13.75 3.16
C LYS A 277 -25.66 12.67 2.11
N ASP A 278 -26.21 13.07 0.97
CA ASP A 278 -26.65 12.16 -0.10
C ASP A 278 -25.67 12.13 -1.29
N LEU A 279 -24.47 12.72 -1.13
CA LEU A 279 -23.45 12.79 -2.18
C LEU A 279 -22.50 11.58 -2.21
N VAL A 280 -22.68 10.60 -1.33
CA VAL A 280 -21.91 9.36 -1.32
C VAL A 280 -22.79 8.21 -1.74
N VAL A 281 -22.30 7.41 -2.68
CA VAL A 281 -22.88 6.14 -3.09
C VAL A 281 -21.88 5.03 -2.73
N ASN A 282 -22.33 4.06 -1.94
CA ASN A 282 -21.58 2.87 -1.54
C ASN A 282 -21.99 1.67 -2.38
#